data_AF-A0A9P9FV04-F1
#
_entry.id   AF-A0A9P9FV04-F1
#
_cell.length_a   1.000
_cell.length_b   1.000
_cell.length_c   1.000
_cell.angle_alpha   90.00
_cell.angle_beta   90.00
_cell.angle_gamma   90.00
#
_symmetry.space_group_name_H-M   'P 1'
#
loop_
_entity.id
_entity.type
_entity.pdbx_description
1 polymer ?
#
loop_
_entity_poly.entity_id
_entity_poly.type
_entity_poly.pdbx_seq_one_letter_code
_entity_poly.pdbx_strand_id
1 'polypeptide(L)'
;MPFITFLFSVAGIVTPLGLYEQDELATESTAAPFSYVQDSGAFFQGTSPQTNAQFTRAYTYLGYDAPCPYSPGTLTFSQNNSGIFCNTGTDINTTVSQILHDIYMSGTKNCGTTISNFFDIEWRQGTTYYDRELNDGVPSAGGAFRFLESFSLDDDIRAVEGVVVDKQSGGIGFRSHTLPIGHTKGVAWSKDLLFLQPDVHEMALTDRGGFVNINTTDPRNDQRGGINAPDLRTRAYQAAWISNTLFMLFMTITDATNQTTGTKRFDRIDSKLNDTFELRIPTTGETRFQNLQFGLDFGAYVWLGMLGEENTLCPNPWGINSTAFGDAPGWCQGWLFDETYRWEDLTTRLNNTYVLCQLMRGVPRRIDGGPANIFDDGSKWSTLAYSCASAAKATIKTVTFFHNGTNDNLEGLIVQKVEEKQYRDDSDMPLWGTEESSFTIEQFEPICGFVDPAF
;
A
#
# COMPACT_ATOMS: atom_id res chain seq x y z
N MET A 1 15.24 73.10 28.10
CA MET A 1 14.28 72.07 28.53
C MET A 1 13.39 71.73 27.35
N PRO A 2 13.72 70.67 26.60
CA PRO A 2 12.86 69.47 26.61
C PRO A 2 13.68 68.19 26.35
N PHE A 3 14.17 67.54 27.40
CA PHE A 3 14.72 66.18 27.32
C PHE A 3 14.18 65.26 28.43
N ILE A 4 13.30 65.77 29.29
CA ILE A 4 12.76 65.05 30.46
C ILE A 4 11.41 64.38 30.14
N THR A 5 10.70 64.78 29.08
CA THR A 5 9.36 64.23 28.77
C THR A 5 9.38 62.92 27.98
N PHE A 6 10.51 62.50 27.41
CA PHE A 6 10.61 61.22 26.67
C PHE A 6 11.09 60.05 27.54
N LEU A 7 11.63 60.33 28.74
CA LEU A 7 12.21 59.32 29.63
C LEU A 7 11.22 58.75 30.67
N PHE A 8 9.99 59.27 30.73
CA PHE A 8 8.92 58.70 31.56
C PHE A 8 7.98 57.72 30.82
N SER A 9 8.08 57.59 29.49
CA SER A 9 7.33 56.57 28.74
C SER A 9 8.05 55.22 28.63
N VAL A 10 9.35 55.16 28.90
CA VAL A 10 10.16 53.92 28.80
C VAL A 10 10.47 53.31 30.18
N ALA A 11 10.16 54.00 31.27
CA ALA A 11 10.27 53.50 32.65
C ALA A 11 8.90 53.30 33.32
N GLY A 12 7.84 53.14 32.53
CA GLY A 12 6.57 52.64 33.04
C GLY A 12 6.75 51.17 33.43
N ILE A 13 6.46 50.83 34.68
CA ILE A 13 6.36 49.45 35.14
C ILE A 13 5.29 48.77 34.27
N VAL A 14 5.71 47.94 33.32
CA VAL A 14 4.81 47.07 32.54
C VAL A 14 4.50 45.88 33.44
N THR A 15 3.49 46.03 34.30
CA THR A 15 2.88 44.88 34.98
C THR A 15 2.00 44.14 33.96
N PRO A 16 2.18 42.84 33.73
CA PRO A 16 1.26 42.07 32.89
C PRO A 16 -0.14 42.20 33.50
N LEU A 17 -1.14 42.52 32.67
CA LEU A 17 -2.51 42.80 33.10
C LEU A 17 -3.17 41.60 33.80
N GLY A 18 -2.55 40.41 33.73
CA GLY A 18 -3.11 39.15 34.24
C GLY A 18 -4.40 38.73 33.53
N LEU A 19 -4.85 39.53 32.57
CA LEU A 19 -5.99 39.30 31.71
C LEU A 19 -5.46 38.76 30.39
N TYR A 20 -5.95 37.57 30.05
CA TYR A 20 -5.73 36.94 28.77
C TYR A 20 -7.02 37.13 27.98
N GLU A 21 -6.91 37.71 26.79
CA GLU A 21 -8.00 37.67 25.83
C GLU A 21 -7.92 36.30 25.16
N GLN A 22 -8.98 35.50 25.31
CA GLN A 22 -9.10 34.20 24.67
C GLN A 22 -10.29 34.30 23.72
N ASP A 23 -10.01 34.22 22.42
CA ASP A 23 -11.05 34.08 21.41
C ASP A 23 -11.65 32.66 21.54
N GLU A 24 -12.76 32.56 22.27
CA GLU A 24 -13.54 31.32 22.34
C GLU A 24 -14.42 31.20 21.09
N LEU A 25 -14.43 30.01 20.48
CA LEU A 25 -15.40 29.70 19.44
C LEU A 25 -16.81 29.86 20.00
N ALA A 26 -17.72 30.47 19.23
CA ALA A 26 -19.11 30.58 19.61
C ALA A 26 -19.68 29.19 19.91
N THR A 27 -20.47 29.08 20.99
CA THR A 27 -21.02 27.81 21.47
C THR A 27 -22.09 27.25 20.52
N GLU A 28 -22.62 28.06 19.61
CA GLU A 28 -23.65 27.68 18.65
C GLU A 28 -23.09 27.62 17.22
N SER A 29 -23.31 26.49 16.55
CA SER A 29 -22.95 26.28 15.15
C SER A 29 -23.91 27.01 14.22
N THR A 30 -23.37 27.79 13.28
CA THR A 30 -24.13 28.46 12.22
C THR A 30 -23.96 27.75 10.89
N ALA A 31 -25.02 27.68 10.08
CA ALA A 31 -24.92 27.19 8.71
C ALA A 31 -23.98 28.09 7.89
N ALA A 32 -23.03 27.48 7.18
CA ALA A 32 -22.06 28.18 6.34
C ALA A 32 -22.01 27.56 4.94
N PRO A 33 -21.93 28.36 3.87
CA PRO A 33 -21.62 27.87 2.55
C PRO A 33 -20.16 27.38 2.49
N PHE A 34 -19.91 26.34 1.70
CA PHE A 34 -18.57 25.81 1.46
C PHE A 34 -18.19 26.00 -0.02
N SER A 35 -16.93 26.35 -0.27
CA SER A 35 -16.35 26.38 -1.62
C SER A 35 -15.10 25.51 -1.67
N TYR A 36 -14.84 24.92 -2.84
CA TYR A 36 -13.54 24.33 -3.12
C TYR A 36 -12.45 25.38 -3.05
N VAL A 37 -11.30 24.98 -2.50
CA VAL A 37 -10.10 25.77 -2.34
C VAL A 37 -8.93 24.91 -2.75
N GLN A 38 -8.14 25.46 -3.66
CA GLN A 38 -7.02 24.79 -4.28
C GLN A 38 -5.78 24.83 -3.37
N ASP A 39 -5.06 23.73 -3.27
CA ASP A 39 -3.71 23.71 -2.68
C ASP A 39 -2.70 24.47 -3.56
N SER A 40 -1.76 25.18 -2.93
CA SER A 40 -0.66 25.88 -3.59
C SER A 40 0.62 25.01 -3.67
N GLY A 41 0.65 23.90 -2.93
CA GLY A 41 1.79 22.99 -2.82
C GLY A 41 2.04 22.11 -4.05
N ALA A 42 3.08 21.27 -3.94
CA ALA A 42 3.49 20.35 -4.99
C ALA A 42 2.39 19.32 -5.34
N PHE A 43 1.47 19.02 -4.41
CA PHE A 43 0.38 18.09 -4.63
C PHE A 43 -0.61 18.58 -5.68
N PHE A 44 -1.04 19.84 -5.61
CA PHE A 44 -1.90 20.39 -6.65
C PHE A 44 -1.14 20.60 -7.96
N GLN A 45 0.07 21.18 -7.92
CA GLN A 45 0.87 21.42 -9.13
C GLN A 45 1.21 20.12 -9.88
N GLY A 46 1.36 19.02 -9.14
CA GLY A 46 1.51 17.70 -9.71
C GLY A 46 0.21 17.17 -10.29
N THR A 47 -0.96 17.49 -9.73
CA THR A 47 -2.21 16.84 -10.10
C THR A 47 -2.66 17.21 -11.52
N SER A 48 -2.95 16.20 -12.33
CA SER A 48 -3.52 16.35 -13.68
C SER A 48 -4.95 16.88 -13.59
N PRO A 49 -5.42 17.65 -14.58
CA PRO A 49 -6.83 18.02 -14.66
C PRO A 49 -7.72 16.77 -14.67
N GLN A 50 -8.81 16.79 -13.92
CA GLN A 50 -9.80 15.72 -14.00
C GLN A 50 -10.37 15.62 -15.42
N THR A 51 -10.40 14.40 -15.92
CA THR A 51 -11.04 14.05 -17.18
C THR A 51 -12.34 13.32 -16.89
N ASN A 52 -13.38 13.53 -17.68
CA ASN A 52 -14.61 12.73 -17.62
C ASN A 52 -14.44 11.32 -18.23
N ALA A 53 -13.26 10.74 -18.05
CA ALA A 53 -12.96 9.40 -18.55
C ALA A 53 -13.68 8.37 -17.71
N GLN A 54 -14.12 7.28 -18.35
CA GLN A 54 -14.78 6.19 -17.65
C GLN A 54 -13.74 5.35 -16.91
N PHE A 55 -14.14 4.78 -15.76
CA PHE A 55 -13.32 3.80 -15.08
C PHE A 55 -13.17 2.56 -15.96
N THR A 56 -11.94 2.08 -16.09
CA THR A 56 -11.62 0.86 -16.82
C THR A 56 -10.99 -0.16 -15.89
N ARG A 57 -11.31 -1.44 -16.11
CA ARG A 57 -10.77 -2.58 -15.40
C ARG A 57 -10.54 -3.70 -16.43
N ALA A 58 -9.35 -4.29 -16.42
CA ALA A 58 -9.02 -5.43 -17.27
C ALA A 58 -8.94 -6.70 -16.42
N TYR A 59 -9.21 -7.84 -17.04
CA TYR A 59 -9.20 -9.14 -16.38
C TYR A 59 -8.34 -10.08 -17.16
N THR A 60 -7.68 -10.99 -16.46
CA THR A 60 -6.93 -12.06 -17.10
C THR A 60 -7.48 -13.41 -16.67
N TYR A 61 -7.60 -14.32 -17.62
CA TYR A 61 -7.97 -15.71 -17.35
C TYR A 61 -7.01 -16.63 -18.11
N LEU A 62 -6.29 -17.48 -17.36
CA LEU A 62 -5.23 -18.33 -17.87
C LEU A 62 -4.14 -17.56 -18.66
N GLY A 63 -3.86 -16.32 -18.26
CA GLY A 63 -2.86 -15.45 -18.90
C GLY A 63 -3.32 -14.75 -20.17
N TYR A 64 -4.61 -14.87 -20.53
CA TYR A 64 -5.23 -14.14 -21.65
C TYR A 64 -6.17 -13.07 -21.12
N ASP A 65 -6.27 -11.93 -21.81
CA ASP A 65 -7.26 -10.92 -21.47
C ASP A 65 -8.69 -11.48 -21.60
N ALA A 66 -9.54 -11.07 -20.67
CA ALA A 66 -10.89 -11.59 -20.50
C ALA A 66 -11.92 -10.45 -20.37
N PRO A 67 -13.15 -10.64 -20.89
CA PRO A 67 -14.27 -9.75 -20.58
C PRO A 67 -14.55 -9.71 -19.08
N CYS A 68 -14.78 -8.51 -18.57
CA CYS A 68 -15.18 -8.29 -17.19
C CYS A 68 -16.54 -8.93 -16.89
N PRO A 69 -16.82 -9.33 -15.64
CA PRO A 69 -18.20 -9.55 -15.20
C PRO A 69 -19.09 -8.35 -15.55
N TYR A 70 -20.33 -8.64 -15.98
CA TYR A 70 -21.29 -7.64 -16.46
C TYR A 70 -20.88 -6.85 -17.71
N SER A 71 -19.83 -7.29 -18.42
CA SER A 71 -19.46 -6.76 -19.75
C SER A 71 -19.79 -7.78 -20.85
N PRO A 72 -20.23 -7.33 -22.03
CA PRO A 72 -20.48 -8.21 -23.16
C PRO A 72 -19.17 -8.81 -23.67
N GLY A 73 -19.15 -10.12 -23.93
CA GLY A 73 -18.03 -10.80 -24.56
C GLY A 73 -18.00 -12.28 -24.22
N THR A 74 -17.35 -13.07 -25.07
CA THR A 74 -17.15 -14.50 -24.84
C THR A 74 -15.71 -14.88 -25.20
N LEU A 75 -15.04 -15.56 -24.27
CA LEU A 75 -13.78 -16.23 -24.54
C LEU A 75 -14.03 -17.67 -24.94
N THR A 76 -13.44 -18.08 -26.06
CA THR A 76 -13.46 -19.47 -26.50
C THR A 76 -12.05 -20.03 -26.47
N PHE A 77 -11.85 -21.10 -25.70
CA PHE A 77 -10.60 -21.82 -25.65
C PHE A 77 -10.65 -23.01 -26.60
N SER A 78 -9.66 -23.13 -27.47
CA SER A 78 -9.47 -24.28 -28.34
C SER A 78 -8.13 -24.93 -28.03
N GLN A 79 -8.12 -26.23 -27.81
CA GLN A 79 -6.90 -26.98 -27.50
C GLN A 79 -6.54 -27.89 -28.68
N ASN A 80 -5.29 -27.84 -29.10
CA ASN A 80 -4.73 -28.81 -30.06
C ASN A 80 -3.38 -29.35 -29.54
N ASN A 81 -2.75 -30.26 -30.27
CA ASN A 81 -1.47 -30.88 -29.87
C ASN A 81 -0.30 -29.88 -29.70
N SER A 82 -0.45 -28.64 -30.17
CA SER A 82 0.56 -27.57 -30.10
C SER A 82 0.31 -26.58 -28.95
N GLY A 83 -0.82 -26.65 -28.24
CA GLY A 83 -1.13 -25.76 -27.12
C GLY A 83 -2.61 -25.43 -26.94
N ILE A 84 -2.88 -24.53 -25.98
CA ILE A 84 -4.19 -23.91 -25.75
C ILE A 84 -4.19 -22.56 -26.47
N PHE A 85 -5.19 -22.33 -27.32
CA PHE A 85 -5.41 -21.09 -28.06
C PHE A 85 -6.68 -20.43 -27.54
N CYS A 86 -6.57 -19.16 -27.18
CA CYS A 86 -7.72 -18.33 -26.85
C CYS A 86 -8.17 -17.57 -28.11
N ASN A 87 -9.47 -17.53 -28.35
CA ASN A 87 -10.09 -16.65 -29.35
C ASN A 87 -11.19 -15.84 -28.67
N THR A 88 -11.02 -14.52 -28.74
CA THR A 88 -12.01 -13.54 -28.33
C THR A 88 -13.04 -13.43 -29.45
N GLY A 89 -14.29 -13.87 -29.19
CA GLY A 89 -15.36 -13.77 -30.20
C GLY A 89 -15.73 -12.33 -30.57
N THR A 90 -15.31 -11.37 -29.75
CA THR A 90 -15.49 -9.92 -29.84
C THR A 90 -14.35 -9.23 -29.12
N ASP A 91 -14.13 -7.96 -29.42
CA ASP A 91 -13.18 -7.12 -28.69
C ASP A 91 -13.54 -6.99 -27.19
N ILE A 92 -12.51 -6.87 -26.35
CA ILE A 92 -12.67 -6.84 -24.90
C ILE A 92 -12.92 -5.40 -24.46
N ASN A 93 -14.13 -5.14 -23.97
CA ASN A 93 -14.47 -3.87 -23.35
C ASN A 93 -14.07 -3.88 -21.87
N THR A 94 -13.16 -2.98 -21.52
CA THR A 94 -12.65 -2.82 -20.15
C THR A 94 -13.44 -1.80 -19.33
N THR A 95 -14.41 -1.11 -19.94
CA THR A 95 -15.21 -0.09 -19.26
C THR A 95 -16.03 -0.71 -18.13
N VAL A 96 -15.90 -0.18 -16.91
CA VAL A 96 -16.71 -0.60 -15.78
C VAL A 96 -18.18 -0.28 -16.05
N SER A 97 -19.04 -1.29 -16.00
CA SER A 97 -20.46 -1.17 -16.30
C SER A 97 -21.17 -0.22 -15.31
N GLN A 98 -22.12 0.57 -15.81
CA GLN A 98 -22.89 1.53 -15.01
C GLN A 98 -23.64 0.86 -13.85
N ILE A 99 -24.04 -0.41 -14.00
CA ILE A 99 -24.70 -1.16 -12.92
C ILE A 99 -23.79 -1.34 -11.70
N LEU A 100 -22.50 -1.62 -11.92
CA LEU A 100 -21.52 -1.75 -10.83
C LEU A 100 -21.30 -0.40 -10.16
N HIS A 101 -21.18 0.66 -10.96
CA HIS A 101 -21.09 2.01 -10.45
C HIS A 101 -22.30 2.38 -9.58
N ASP A 102 -23.53 2.11 -10.05
CA ASP A 102 -24.74 2.44 -9.31
C ASP A 102 -24.89 1.63 -8.01
N ILE A 103 -24.53 0.34 -8.01
CA ILE A 103 -24.54 -0.50 -6.81
C ILE A 103 -23.53 0.03 -5.79
N TYR A 104 -22.26 0.13 -6.15
CA TYR A 104 -21.19 0.45 -5.19
C TYR A 104 -21.11 1.93 -4.83
N MET A 105 -21.87 2.81 -5.49
CA MET A 105 -22.08 4.21 -5.10
C MET A 105 -23.38 4.47 -4.34
N SER A 106 -24.26 3.47 -4.24
CA SER A 106 -25.63 3.68 -3.73
C SER A 106 -25.68 4.14 -2.28
N GLY A 107 -24.74 3.72 -1.43
CA GLY A 107 -24.69 4.09 -0.01
C GLY A 107 -24.39 5.57 0.25
N THR A 108 -23.92 6.32 -0.75
CA THR A 108 -23.58 7.75 -0.63
C THR A 108 -24.37 8.66 -1.59
N LYS A 109 -25.11 8.10 -2.57
CA LYS A 109 -25.75 8.85 -3.67
C LYS A 109 -26.84 9.85 -3.27
N ASN A 110 -27.58 9.58 -2.18
CA ASN A 110 -28.75 10.38 -1.77
C ASN A 110 -28.52 11.25 -0.52
N CYS A 111 -27.36 11.11 0.12
CA CYS A 111 -26.98 11.86 1.30
C CYS A 111 -25.85 12.81 0.88
N GLY A 112 -25.98 14.11 1.09
CA GLY A 112 -24.88 15.07 0.89
C GLY A 112 -23.74 14.82 1.87
N THR A 113 -23.00 13.72 1.66
CA THR A 113 -21.97 13.20 2.55
C THR A 113 -20.60 13.68 2.11
N THR A 114 -19.68 13.76 3.08
CA THR A 114 -18.27 14.06 2.85
C THR A 114 -17.42 12.79 2.72
N ILE A 115 -18.05 11.62 2.87
CA ILE A 115 -17.39 10.32 2.83
C ILE A 115 -17.21 9.91 1.36
N SER A 116 -15.96 9.83 0.92
CA SER A 116 -15.61 9.29 -0.40
C SER A 116 -15.93 7.80 -0.50
N ASN A 117 -16.42 7.40 -1.66
CA ASN A 117 -16.66 6.01 -2.04
C ASN A 117 -15.64 5.57 -3.11
N PHE A 118 -15.68 4.31 -3.57
CA PHE A 118 -14.68 3.74 -4.48
C PHE A 118 -14.42 4.61 -5.71
N PHE A 119 -15.49 5.01 -6.40
CA PHE A 119 -15.40 5.78 -7.65
C PHE A 119 -15.15 7.28 -7.42
N ASP A 120 -15.13 7.76 -6.16
CA ASP A 120 -14.68 9.11 -5.83
C ASP A 120 -13.15 9.20 -5.71
N ILE A 121 -12.46 8.05 -5.66
CA ILE A 121 -11.00 7.95 -5.51
C ILE A 121 -10.36 7.74 -6.88
N GLU A 122 -9.71 8.78 -7.38
CA GLU A 122 -9.11 8.80 -8.71
C GLU A 122 -7.60 8.99 -8.68
N TRP A 123 -6.96 8.63 -9.79
CA TRP A 123 -5.56 8.91 -10.02
C TRP A 123 -5.32 10.41 -10.15
N ARG A 124 -4.28 10.89 -9.45
CA ARG A 124 -3.85 12.29 -9.55
C ARG A 124 -3.01 12.59 -10.77
N GLN A 125 -2.48 11.56 -11.42
CA GLN A 125 -1.74 11.71 -12.67
C GLN A 125 -2.43 10.87 -13.71
N GLY A 126 -2.99 11.54 -14.71
CA GLY A 126 -3.58 10.89 -15.85
C GLY A 126 -2.51 10.53 -16.86
N THR A 127 -2.60 9.32 -17.40
CA THR A 127 -1.94 8.90 -18.63
C THR A 127 -2.95 8.16 -19.49
N THR A 128 -2.56 7.80 -20.71
CA THR A 128 -3.36 6.92 -21.57
C THR A 128 -2.59 5.65 -21.83
N TYR A 129 -3.26 4.51 -21.68
CA TYR A 129 -2.74 3.20 -22.03
C TYR A 129 -3.32 2.78 -23.38
N TYR A 130 -2.46 2.27 -24.25
CA TYR A 130 -2.85 1.70 -25.54
C TYR A 130 -2.55 0.21 -25.50
N ASP A 131 -3.58 -0.59 -25.71
CA ASP A 131 -3.47 -2.01 -25.98
C ASP A 131 -4.26 -2.30 -27.25
N ARG A 132 -3.72 -3.15 -28.14
CA ARG A 132 -4.41 -3.49 -29.40
C ARG A 132 -5.57 -4.44 -29.17
N GLU A 133 -5.53 -5.25 -28.12
CA GLU A 133 -6.50 -6.30 -27.83
C GLU A 133 -7.66 -5.81 -26.95
N LEU A 134 -7.53 -4.61 -26.38
CA LEU A 134 -8.52 -3.98 -25.51
C LEU A 134 -9.17 -2.77 -26.20
N ASN A 135 -10.48 -2.66 -26.05
CA ASN A 135 -11.30 -1.52 -26.49
C ASN A 135 -11.09 -1.11 -27.97
N ASP A 136 -10.94 -2.04 -28.90
CA ASP A 136 -10.69 -1.83 -30.33
C ASP A 136 -9.42 -0.99 -30.61
N GLY A 137 -8.43 -1.07 -29.73
CA GLY A 137 -7.23 -0.24 -29.80
C GLY A 137 -7.48 1.23 -29.48
N VAL A 138 -8.62 1.57 -28.89
CA VAL A 138 -8.88 2.94 -28.41
C VAL A 138 -8.12 3.15 -27.10
N PRO A 139 -7.23 4.17 -27.00
CA PRO A 139 -6.51 4.45 -25.77
C PRO A 139 -7.46 4.72 -24.60
N SER A 140 -7.23 4.05 -23.48
CA SER A 140 -7.98 4.22 -22.24
C SER A 140 -7.24 5.13 -21.28
N ALA A 141 -7.98 5.94 -20.51
CA ALA A 141 -7.38 6.70 -19.43
C ALA A 141 -6.88 5.74 -18.33
N GLY A 142 -5.76 6.08 -17.72
CA GLY A 142 -5.28 5.36 -16.56
C GLY A 142 -4.36 6.21 -15.71
N GLY A 143 -3.92 5.63 -14.60
CA GLY A 143 -3.06 6.30 -13.64
C GLY A 143 -1.57 6.16 -13.95
N ALA A 144 -0.80 7.19 -13.65
CA ALA A 144 0.65 7.09 -13.53
C ALA A 144 1.09 7.36 -12.09
N PHE A 145 1.97 6.54 -11.52
CA PHE A 145 2.55 6.86 -10.21
C PHE A 145 3.64 7.93 -10.35
N ARG A 146 3.59 8.97 -9.52
CA ARG A 146 4.64 9.98 -9.42
C ARG A 146 4.91 10.36 -7.97
N PHE A 147 6.17 10.33 -7.59
CA PHE A 147 6.61 10.84 -6.29
C PHE A 147 6.60 12.37 -6.30
N LEU A 148 5.87 13.00 -5.39
CA LEU A 148 5.78 14.46 -5.25
C LEU A 148 6.54 14.95 -4.01
N GLU A 149 6.22 14.39 -2.84
CA GLU A 149 6.81 14.77 -1.54
C GLU A 149 6.83 13.55 -0.60
N SER A 150 7.76 13.53 0.36
CA SER A 150 7.79 12.56 1.46
C SER A 150 7.21 13.20 2.72
N PHE A 151 6.32 12.49 3.41
CA PHE A 151 5.81 12.90 4.72
C PHE A 151 6.39 12.08 5.88
N SER A 152 7.40 11.24 5.62
CA SER A 152 7.81 10.18 6.55
C SER A 152 8.56 10.64 7.81
N LEU A 153 8.93 11.92 7.92
CA LEU A 153 9.83 12.42 8.99
C LEU A 153 9.14 13.32 10.02
N ASP A 154 7.88 13.69 9.79
CA ASP A 154 7.13 14.57 10.70
C ASP A 154 6.01 13.80 11.40
N ASP A 155 5.64 14.21 12.62
CA ASP A 155 4.64 13.56 13.48
C ASP A 155 3.33 14.38 13.60
N ASP A 156 3.01 15.16 12.57
CA ASP A 156 1.83 16.02 12.48
C ASP A 156 0.75 15.46 11.54
N ILE A 157 -0.49 15.91 11.75
CA ILE A 157 -1.60 15.64 10.85
C ILE A 157 -1.72 16.82 9.88
N ARG A 158 -1.56 16.55 8.58
CA ARG A 158 -1.53 17.59 7.55
C ARG A 158 -2.59 17.35 6.49
N ALA A 159 -3.33 18.40 6.15
CA ALA A 159 -4.17 18.41 4.95
C ALA A 159 -3.32 18.87 3.76
N VAL A 160 -3.32 18.10 2.68
CA VAL A 160 -2.72 18.43 1.37
C VAL A 160 -3.73 18.11 0.30
N GLU A 161 -3.66 18.69 -0.90
CA GLU A 161 -4.69 18.51 -1.95
C GLU A 161 -5.25 17.08 -1.98
N GLY A 162 -6.56 16.92 -2.09
CA GLY A 162 -7.34 15.68 -2.05
C GLY A 162 -7.30 14.79 -0.79
N VAL A 163 -6.46 15.03 0.22
CA VAL A 163 -6.31 14.11 1.39
C VAL A 163 -5.95 14.79 2.73
N VAL A 164 -6.20 14.07 3.82
CA VAL A 164 -5.66 14.33 5.16
C VAL A 164 -4.68 13.22 5.50
N VAL A 165 -3.42 13.55 5.69
CA VAL A 165 -2.36 12.61 6.07
C VAL A 165 -2.23 12.65 7.59
N ASP A 166 -2.65 11.58 8.25
CA ASP A 166 -2.48 11.36 9.69
C ASP A 166 -1.23 10.51 9.93
N LYS A 167 -0.11 11.18 10.20
CA LYS A 167 1.19 10.53 10.41
C LYS A 167 1.30 9.88 11.79
N GLN A 168 0.48 10.31 12.76
CA GLN A 168 0.48 9.80 14.13
C GLN A 168 -0.11 8.40 14.20
N SER A 169 -1.22 8.16 13.49
CA SER A 169 -1.85 6.85 13.39
C SER A 169 -1.52 6.08 12.10
N GLY A 170 -0.83 6.73 11.16
CA GLY A 170 -0.38 6.14 9.90
C GLY A 170 -1.43 6.11 8.78
N GLY A 171 -2.51 6.90 8.86
CA GLY A 171 -3.64 6.85 7.94
C GLY A 171 -3.69 7.97 6.88
N ILE A 172 -4.44 7.73 5.80
CA ILE A 172 -4.78 8.73 4.78
C ILE A 172 -6.30 8.81 4.67
N GLY A 173 -6.86 9.98 4.97
CA GLY A 173 -8.28 10.31 4.81
C GLY A 173 -8.55 11.00 3.47
N PHE A 174 -9.49 10.52 2.67
CA PHE A 174 -9.87 11.16 1.41
C PHE A 174 -10.78 12.36 1.63
N ARG A 175 -10.51 13.46 0.91
CA ARG A 175 -11.22 14.72 1.10
C ARG A 175 -11.25 15.56 -0.17
N SER A 176 -12.41 16.12 -0.49
CA SER A 176 -12.49 17.32 -1.34
C SER A 176 -12.20 18.58 -0.50
N HIS A 177 -11.23 19.40 -0.93
CA HIS A 177 -10.74 20.57 -0.19
C HIS A 177 -11.74 21.72 -0.23
N THR A 178 -12.82 21.57 0.52
CA THR A 178 -13.80 22.64 0.71
C THR A 178 -13.61 23.32 2.06
N LEU A 179 -13.62 24.67 2.03
CA LEU A 179 -13.57 25.55 3.19
C LEU A 179 -14.90 26.32 3.33
N PRO A 180 -15.35 26.64 4.56
CA PRO A 180 -16.47 27.55 4.75
C PRO A 180 -16.09 28.94 4.22
N ILE A 181 -16.98 29.63 3.51
CA ILE A 181 -16.69 30.98 2.96
C ILE A 181 -17.49 32.06 3.69
N GLY A 182 -17.01 33.30 3.65
CA GLY A 182 -17.69 34.46 4.24
C GLY A 182 -17.47 34.64 5.75
N HIS A 183 -16.42 34.04 6.31
CA HIS A 183 -16.02 34.21 7.71
C HIS A 183 -14.83 35.19 7.81
N THR A 184 -14.84 36.05 8.83
CA THR A 184 -13.76 37.01 9.11
C THR A 184 -12.96 36.68 10.38
N LYS A 185 -13.39 35.64 11.10
CA LYS A 185 -12.77 35.11 12.33
C LYS A 185 -12.42 33.64 12.13
N GLY A 186 -11.61 33.09 13.02
CA GLY A 186 -11.33 31.65 13.02
C GLY A 186 -12.61 30.81 13.15
N VAL A 187 -12.72 29.77 12.33
CA VAL A 187 -13.90 28.87 12.28
C VAL A 187 -13.47 27.42 12.43
N ALA A 188 -14.25 26.63 13.15
CA ALA A 188 -14.06 25.19 13.27
C ALA A 188 -15.28 24.42 12.75
N TRP A 189 -15.04 23.26 12.15
CA TRP A 189 -16.10 22.35 11.71
C TRP A 189 -15.58 20.91 11.69
N SER A 190 -16.49 19.95 11.68
CA SER A 190 -16.17 18.53 11.56
C SER A 190 -16.69 17.94 10.27
N LYS A 191 -15.98 16.95 9.72
CA LYS A 191 -16.41 16.13 8.57
C LYS A 191 -16.10 14.67 8.83
N ASP A 192 -16.96 13.79 8.35
CA ASP A 192 -16.68 12.36 8.33
C ASP A 192 -15.96 12.02 7.02
N LEU A 193 -14.79 11.40 7.10
CA LEU A 193 -13.97 11.05 5.95
C LEU A 193 -13.66 9.55 5.94
N LEU A 194 -13.52 8.99 4.74
CA LEU A 194 -13.01 7.64 4.53
C LEU A 194 -11.48 7.65 4.72
N PHE A 195 -10.98 6.86 5.66
CA PHE A 195 -9.57 6.63 5.90
C PHE A 195 -9.12 5.24 5.44
N LEU A 196 -7.97 5.20 4.79
CA LEU A 196 -7.17 3.98 4.62
C LEU A 196 -6.02 4.00 5.61
N GLN A 197 -5.87 2.93 6.37
CA GLN A 197 -4.78 2.76 7.31
C GLN A 197 -4.02 1.46 7.01
N PRO A 198 -2.68 1.50 6.95
CA PRO A 198 -1.88 0.31 6.84
C PRO A 198 -1.97 -0.45 8.16
N ASP A 199 -2.28 -1.73 8.08
CA ASP A 199 -2.06 -2.66 9.18
C ASP A 199 -0.66 -3.23 8.98
N VAL A 200 0.29 -2.79 9.81
CA VAL A 200 1.69 -3.18 9.75
C VAL A 200 2.18 -3.56 11.13
N HIS A 201 2.88 -4.69 11.22
CA HIS A 201 3.53 -5.14 12.44
C HIS A 201 5.06 -5.08 12.27
N GLU A 202 5.73 -4.47 13.26
CA GLU A 202 7.17 -4.23 13.26
C GLU A 202 7.99 -5.53 13.25
N MET A 203 8.95 -5.68 12.33
CA MET A 203 9.94 -6.78 12.35
C MET A 203 11.30 -6.37 11.77
N ALA A 204 12.38 -6.98 12.30
CA ALA A 204 13.78 -6.64 12.01
C ALA A 204 14.63 -7.81 11.45
N LEU A 205 15.72 -7.62 10.66
CA LEU A 205 16.70 -8.71 10.41
C LEU A 205 18.19 -8.34 10.15
N THR A 206 19.04 -9.02 10.91
CA THR A 206 20.45 -9.45 10.74
C THR A 206 20.45 -10.95 11.08
N ASP A 207 21.35 -11.83 10.58
CA ASP A 207 21.39 -13.25 11.06
C ASP A 207 21.88 -13.34 12.51
N ARG A 208 20.93 -13.06 13.39
CA ARG A 208 20.97 -13.23 14.83
C ARG A 208 20.20 -14.51 15.21
N GLY A 209 20.15 -15.51 14.32
CA GLY A 209 19.33 -16.72 14.50
C GLY A 209 18.42 -17.08 13.32
N GLY A 210 18.46 -16.36 12.20
CA GLY A 210 17.59 -16.59 11.04
C GLY A 210 17.91 -17.85 10.25
N PHE A 211 19.18 -18.28 10.26
CA PHE A 211 19.62 -19.57 9.71
C PHE A 211 19.97 -20.57 10.81
N VAL A 212 20.86 -20.19 11.73
CA VAL A 212 21.35 -21.09 12.81
C VAL A 212 20.24 -21.59 13.74
N ASN A 213 19.19 -20.79 13.95
CA ASN A 213 18.03 -21.16 14.79
C ASN A 213 16.73 -21.22 13.98
N ILE A 214 16.81 -21.49 12.66
CA ILE A 214 15.60 -21.60 11.83
C ILE A 214 14.68 -22.67 12.42
N ASN A 215 13.38 -22.38 12.52
CA ASN A 215 12.41 -23.38 12.92
C ASN A 215 12.41 -24.49 11.86
N THR A 216 12.82 -25.71 12.21
CA THR A 216 12.87 -26.83 11.26
C THR A 216 11.50 -27.44 10.97
N THR A 217 10.48 -27.02 11.71
CA THR A 217 9.08 -27.36 11.44
C THR A 217 8.45 -26.31 10.53
N ASP A 218 7.75 -26.78 9.50
CA ASP A 218 7.02 -25.94 8.56
C ASP A 218 5.98 -25.06 9.28
N PRO A 219 6.11 -23.72 9.26
CA PRO A 219 5.23 -22.80 9.99
C PRO A 219 3.91 -22.54 9.26
N ARG A 220 3.34 -23.57 8.65
CA ARG A 220 2.07 -23.51 7.92
C ARG A 220 1.01 -22.77 8.74
N ASN A 221 0.58 -21.63 8.22
CA ASN A 221 -0.56 -20.90 8.75
C ASN A 221 -1.85 -21.62 8.35
N ASP A 222 -2.76 -21.78 9.32
CA ASP A 222 -4.03 -22.49 9.20
C ASP A 222 -5.23 -21.55 9.20
N GLN A 223 -5.06 -20.30 8.71
CA GLN A 223 -6.20 -19.41 8.37
C GLN A 223 -7.21 -20.04 7.39
N ARG A 224 -6.87 -21.22 6.85
CA ARG A 224 -7.69 -22.26 6.20
C ARG A 224 -9.05 -22.55 6.88
N GLY A 225 -9.26 -22.11 8.12
CA GLY A 225 -10.50 -22.28 8.89
C GLY A 225 -11.56 -21.17 8.74
N GLY A 226 -11.35 -20.15 7.92
CA GLY A 226 -12.41 -19.18 7.57
C GLY A 226 -12.65 -18.04 8.57
N ILE A 227 -11.62 -17.65 9.34
CA ILE A 227 -11.69 -16.45 10.18
C ILE A 227 -10.88 -15.34 9.50
N ASN A 228 -11.58 -14.28 9.10
CA ASN A 228 -11.12 -13.05 8.45
C ASN A 228 -10.09 -12.21 9.24
N ALA A 229 -9.32 -12.80 10.15
CA ALA A 229 -8.29 -12.08 10.90
C ALA A 229 -7.01 -12.06 10.06
N PRO A 230 -6.50 -10.91 9.59
CA PRO A 230 -5.23 -10.88 8.88
C PRO A 230 -4.09 -11.13 9.86
N ASP A 231 -3.64 -12.39 10.00
CA ASP A 231 -2.43 -12.68 10.77
C ASP A 231 -1.19 -12.31 9.94
N LEU A 232 -0.97 -11.00 9.78
CA LEU A 232 0.10 -10.43 8.98
C LEU A 232 1.48 -10.85 9.49
N ARG A 233 1.62 -11.00 10.81
CA ARG A 233 2.88 -11.41 11.42
C ARG A 233 3.26 -12.83 11.01
N THR A 234 2.34 -13.79 11.15
CA THR A 234 2.60 -15.17 10.74
C THR A 234 2.82 -15.25 9.23
N ARG A 235 2.05 -14.52 8.42
CA ARG A 235 2.22 -14.47 6.96
C ARG A 235 3.61 -13.97 6.56
N ALA A 236 4.05 -12.84 7.11
CA ALA A 236 5.39 -12.30 6.87
C ALA A 236 6.48 -13.29 7.33
N TYR A 237 6.28 -13.97 8.47
CA TYR A 237 7.19 -14.99 8.96
C TYR A 237 7.29 -16.20 8.02
N GLN A 238 6.17 -16.64 7.41
CA GLN A 238 6.17 -17.72 6.42
C GLN A 238 6.98 -17.36 5.18
N ALA A 239 6.79 -16.14 4.63
CA ALA A 239 7.60 -15.64 3.51
C ALA A 239 9.09 -15.59 3.88
N ALA A 240 9.44 -15.11 5.08
CA ALA A 240 10.82 -15.10 5.55
C ALA A 240 11.39 -16.53 5.66
N TRP A 241 10.61 -17.46 6.20
CA TRP A 241 11.03 -18.84 6.41
C TRP A 241 11.32 -19.56 5.10
N ILE A 242 10.41 -19.48 4.11
CA ILE A 242 10.62 -20.14 2.82
C ILE A 242 11.75 -19.46 2.04
N SER A 243 11.85 -18.13 2.07
CA SER A 243 12.97 -17.39 1.46
C SER A 243 14.32 -17.78 2.05
N ASN A 244 14.40 -17.90 3.38
CA ASN A 244 15.61 -18.37 4.07
C ASN A 244 15.93 -19.82 3.72
N THR A 245 14.92 -20.68 3.66
CA THR A 245 15.08 -22.09 3.28
C THR A 245 15.64 -22.23 1.87
N LEU A 246 15.06 -21.51 0.90
CA LEU A 246 15.51 -21.49 -0.49
C LEU A 246 16.94 -20.95 -0.61
N PHE A 247 17.27 -19.92 0.17
CA PHE A 247 18.63 -19.40 0.23
C PHE A 247 19.62 -20.39 0.85
N MET A 248 19.26 -21.05 1.94
CA MET A 248 20.10 -22.06 2.57
C MET A 248 20.35 -23.24 1.63
N LEU A 249 19.35 -23.64 0.84
CA LEU A 249 19.55 -24.62 -0.24
C LEU A 249 20.47 -24.05 -1.31
N PHE A 250 20.18 -22.87 -1.87
CA PHE A 250 21.03 -22.24 -2.89
C PHE A 250 22.52 -22.16 -2.47
N MET A 251 22.79 -21.85 -1.20
CA MET A 251 24.15 -21.72 -0.66
C MET A 251 24.74 -23.02 -0.09
N THR A 252 24.08 -24.17 -0.25
CA THR A 252 24.54 -25.47 0.29
C THR A 252 24.70 -25.49 1.83
N ILE A 253 23.94 -24.63 2.52
CA ILE A 253 23.91 -24.55 4.00
C ILE A 253 23.07 -25.71 4.58
N THR A 254 22.03 -26.16 3.86
CA THR A 254 21.13 -27.23 4.30
C THR A 254 20.83 -28.24 3.20
N ASP A 255 20.20 -29.35 3.56
CA ASP A 255 19.71 -30.38 2.65
C ASP A 255 18.20 -30.24 2.35
N ALA A 256 17.81 -30.67 1.15
CA ALA A 256 16.41 -30.86 0.76
C ALA A 256 15.94 -32.29 1.10
N THR A 257 14.62 -32.48 1.23
CA THR A 257 14.06 -33.81 1.41
C THR A 257 14.32 -34.68 0.17
N ASN A 258 14.92 -35.84 0.36
CA ASN A 258 15.16 -36.83 -0.69
C ASN A 258 14.66 -38.20 -0.22
N GLN A 259 13.58 -38.68 -0.84
CA GLN A 259 12.94 -39.94 -0.47
C GLN A 259 13.81 -41.16 -0.80
N THR A 260 14.70 -41.07 -1.79
CA THR A 260 15.58 -42.16 -2.22
C THR A 260 16.74 -42.36 -1.25
N THR A 261 17.33 -41.28 -0.74
CA THR A 261 18.43 -41.35 0.24
C THR A 261 17.95 -41.34 1.69
N GLY A 262 16.67 -41.02 1.92
CA GLY A 262 16.08 -40.88 3.26
C GLY A 262 16.43 -39.57 3.97
N THR A 263 17.13 -38.65 3.29
CA THR A 263 17.49 -37.33 3.83
C THR A 263 16.24 -36.48 3.97
N LYS A 264 16.07 -35.82 5.12
CA LYS A 264 14.99 -34.86 5.38
C LYS A 264 15.52 -33.43 5.27
N ARG A 265 14.61 -32.51 4.96
CA ARG A 265 14.90 -31.07 5.00
C ARG A 265 15.44 -30.68 6.38
N PHE A 266 16.51 -29.89 6.39
CA PHE A 266 17.22 -29.43 7.60
C PHE A 266 17.92 -30.51 8.42
N ASP A 267 18.16 -31.72 7.87
CA ASP A 267 19.02 -32.71 8.52
C ASP A 267 20.43 -32.16 8.81
N ARG A 268 20.90 -31.22 7.99
CA ARG A 268 22.14 -30.47 8.15
C ARG A 268 21.86 -28.96 8.12
N ILE A 269 22.53 -28.20 8.99
CA ILE A 269 22.57 -26.73 8.95
C ILE A 269 24.03 -26.30 9.19
N ASP A 270 24.72 -25.91 8.13
CA ASP A 270 26.11 -25.46 8.15
C ASP A 270 26.19 -23.93 8.28
N SER A 271 25.63 -23.39 9.37
CA SER A 271 25.69 -21.96 9.68
C SER A 271 25.85 -21.74 11.19
N LYS A 272 26.58 -20.70 11.57
CA LYS A 272 26.74 -20.21 12.95
C LYS A 272 26.31 -18.75 13.05
N LEU A 273 26.01 -18.33 14.27
CA LEU A 273 25.62 -16.95 14.55
C LEU A 273 26.69 -15.96 14.06
N ASN A 274 26.27 -14.98 13.26
CA ASN A 274 27.12 -13.97 12.59
C ASN A 274 28.03 -14.49 11.47
N ASP A 275 27.81 -15.71 10.95
CA ASP A 275 28.51 -16.15 9.73
C ASP A 275 28.20 -15.22 8.55
N THR A 276 29.21 -14.98 7.72
CA THR A 276 29.09 -14.17 6.50
C THR A 276 29.26 -15.05 5.28
N PHE A 277 28.29 -15.00 4.36
CA PHE A 277 28.33 -15.75 3.11
C PHE A 277 28.67 -14.80 1.96
N GLU A 278 29.72 -15.11 1.20
CA GLU A 278 30.13 -14.29 0.06
C GLU A 278 29.14 -14.47 -1.10
N LEU A 279 28.53 -13.37 -1.54
CA LEU A 279 27.69 -13.32 -2.73
C LEU A 279 28.49 -12.71 -3.88
N ARG A 280 28.75 -13.48 -4.93
CA ARG A 280 29.58 -13.03 -6.05
C ARG A 280 28.70 -12.35 -7.12
N ILE A 281 28.43 -11.07 -6.90
CA ILE A 281 27.59 -10.23 -7.79
C ILE A 281 28.42 -9.84 -9.04
N PRO A 282 27.87 -9.93 -10.26
CA PRO A 282 28.56 -9.48 -11.47
C PRO A 282 28.95 -7.99 -11.38
N THR A 283 30.21 -7.67 -11.72
CA THR A 283 30.79 -6.31 -11.64
C THR A 283 30.13 -5.28 -12.55
N THR A 284 29.20 -5.69 -13.42
CA THR A 284 28.52 -4.83 -14.41
C THR A 284 27.16 -4.31 -13.95
N GLY A 285 26.65 -4.77 -12.81
CA GLY A 285 25.39 -4.26 -12.25
C GLY A 285 25.65 -3.09 -11.32
N GLU A 286 25.15 -1.90 -11.65
CA GLU A 286 25.04 -0.79 -10.70
C GLU A 286 24.25 -1.28 -9.48
N THR A 287 24.95 -1.53 -8.38
CA THR A 287 24.31 -2.02 -7.17
C THR A 287 23.68 -0.83 -6.45
N ARG A 288 22.37 -0.66 -6.66
CA ARG A 288 21.53 0.38 -6.05
C ARG A 288 21.24 0.11 -4.57
N PHE A 289 22.27 -0.14 -3.75
CA PHE A 289 22.11 -0.40 -2.31
C PHE A 289 22.07 0.88 -1.47
N GLN A 290 21.82 2.04 -2.08
CA GLN A 290 21.97 3.35 -1.42
C GLN A 290 20.67 3.84 -0.73
N ASN A 291 19.54 3.19 -0.98
CA ASN A 291 18.22 3.64 -0.53
C ASN A 291 17.38 2.49 0.05
N LEU A 292 16.37 2.86 0.84
CA LEU A 292 15.27 1.96 1.22
C LEU A 292 14.64 1.40 -0.07
N GLN A 293 14.48 0.07 -0.12
CA GLN A 293 13.92 -0.62 -1.27
C GLN A 293 12.81 -1.57 -0.84
N PHE A 294 11.75 -1.64 -1.63
CA PHE A 294 10.72 -2.67 -1.55
C PHE A 294 10.74 -3.47 -2.85
N GLY A 295 10.57 -4.78 -2.77
CA GLY A 295 10.54 -5.66 -3.92
C GLY A 295 9.67 -6.88 -3.68
N LEU A 296 8.90 -7.28 -4.68
CA LEU A 296 8.12 -8.52 -4.65
C LEU A 296 9.01 -9.75 -4.84
N ASP A 297 10.19 -9.57 -5.44
CA ASP A 297 11.18 -10.62 -5.63
C ASP A 297 12.01 -10.81 -4.35
N PHE A 298 11.65 -11.84 -3.57
CA PHE A 298 12.41 -12.29 -2.42
C PHE A 298 13.78 -12.88 -2.81
N GLY A 299 14.06 -13.15 -4.08
CA GLY A 299 15.37 -13.57 -4.61
C GLY A 299 16.28 -12.41 -5.01
N ALA A 300 15.82 -11.16 -4.93
CA ALA A 300 16.56 -10.01 -5.44
C ALA A 300 17.94 -9.78 -4.76
N TYR A 301 18.21 -10.38 -3.59
CA TYR A 301 19.51 -10.26 -2.90
C TYR A 301 20.58 -11.20 -3.43
N VAL A 302 20.20 -12.28 -4.10
CA VAL A 302 21.13 -13.18 -4.79
C VAL A 302 21.25 -12.89 -6.29
N TRP A 303 20.55 -11.84 -6.76
CA TRP A 303 20.62 -11.34 -8.15
C TRP A 303 20.30 -12.40 -9.22
N LEU A 304 19.52 -13.42 -8.87
CA LEU A 304 19.20 -14.58 -9.71
C LEU A 304 18.50 -14.22 -11.02
N GLY A 305 17.77 -13.09 -11.07
CA GLY A 305 17.04 -12.64 -12.26
C GLY A 305 17.91 -12.29 -13.47
N MET A 306 19.23 -12.13 -13.30
CA MET A 306 20.18 -11.94 -14.42
C MET A 306 21.21 -13.07 -14.53
N LEU A 307 21.18 -14.05 -13.61
CA LEU A 307 22.06 -15.21 -13.66
C LEU A 307 21.44 -16.21 -14.63
N GLY A 308 21.81 -16.13 -15.90
CA GLY A 308 21.52 -17.18 -16.87
C GLY A 308 21.96 -18.55 -16.35
N GLU A 309 21.37 -19.62 -16.91
CA GLU A 309 21.49 -21.03 -16.48
C GLU A 309 22.94 -21.56 -16.31
N GLU A 310 23.96 -20.83 -16.77
CA GLU A 310 25.37 -21.26 -16.77
C GLU A 310 26.28 -20.52 -15.77
N ASN A 311 25.81 -20.22 -14.55
CA ASN A 311 26.73 -19.61 -13.58
C ASN A 311 27.49 -20.66 -12.75
N THR A 312 28.78 -20.85 -13.08
CA THR A 312 29.75 -21.75 -12.41
C THR A 312 30.29 -21.22 -11.08
N LEU A 313 29.87 -20.01 -10.66
CA LEU A 313 30.46 -19.27 -9.53
C LEU A 313 29.94 -19.71 -8.15
N CYS A 314 28.73 -20.26 -8.06
CA CYS A 314 28.19 -20.91 -6.87
C CYS A 314 27.55 -22.24 -7.28
N PRO A 315 27.95 -23.39 -6.69
CA PRO A 315 27.26 -24.65 -6.93
C PRO A 315 25.79 -24.52 -6.52
N ASN A 316 24.87 -24.73 -7.45
CA ASN A 316 23.43 -24.77 -7.20
C ASN A 316 22.91 -26.21 -7.41
N PRO A 317 23.28 -27.17 -6.53
CA PRO A 317 22.98 -28.58 -6.76
C PRO A 317 21.47 -28.90 -6.62
N TRP A 318 20.67 -27.97 -6.10
CA TRP A 318 19.21 -28.10 -6.00
C TRP A 318 18.45 -27.33 -7.10
N GLY A 319 19.14 -26.69 -8.04
CA GLY A 319 18.50 -26.01 -9.17
C GLY A 319 17.58 -24.84 -8.76
N ILE A 320 17.87 -24.17 -7.64
CA ILE A 320 17.08 -23.02 -7.16
C ILE A 320 17.25 -21.83 -8.13
N ASN A 321 16.17 -21.32 -8.68
CA ASN A 321 16.15 -20.19 -9.62
C ASN A 321 15.26 -19.05 -9.10
N SER A 322 15.15 -17.95 -9.85
CA SER A 322 14.30 -16.81 -9.46
C SER A 322 12.83 -17.19 -9.29
N THR A 323 12.32 -18.14 -10.07
CA THR A 323 10.93 -18.61 -9.98
C THR A 323 10.65 -19.24 -8.62
N ALA A 324 11.60 -19.99 -8.05
CA ALA A 324 11.45 -20.60 -6.72
C ALA A 324 11.24 -19.55 -5.62
N PHE A 325 11.85 -18.37 -5.73
CA PHE A 325 11.64 -17.27 -4.78
C PHE A 325 10.26 -16.60 -4.93
N GLY A 326 9.54 -16.84 -6.03
CA GLY A 326 8.14 -16.47 -6.21
C GLY A 326 7.19 -17.20 -5.26
N ASP A 327 7.63 -18.32 -4.67
CA ASP A 327 6.83 -19.04 -3.66
C ASP A 327 6.71 -18.25 -2.35
N ALA A 328 7.70 -17.41 -2.01
CA ALA A 328 7.68 -16.61 -0.78
C ALA A 328 6.47 -15.67 -0.67
N PRO A 329 6.21 -14.78 -1.67
CA PRO A 329 4.99 -14.00 -1.66
C PRO A 329 3.76 -14.91 -1.75
N GLY A 330 3.79 -16.01 -2.51
CA GLY A 330 2.66 -16.94 -2.61
C GLY A 330 2.20 -17.56 -1.30
N TRP A 331 3.14 -17.99 -0.45
CA TRP A 331 2.83 -18.54 0.88
C TRP A 331 2.28 -17.49 1.83
N CYS A 332 2.80 -16.27 1.75
CA CYS A 332 2.43 -15.17 2.65
C CYS A 332 1.09 -14.53 2.29
N GLN A 333 0.85 -14.31 1.00
CA GLN A 333 -0.41 -13.80 0.47
C GLN A 333 -1.50 -14.88 0.54
N GLY A 334 -1.10 -16.16 0.57
CA GLY A 334 -1.98 -17.29 0.74
C GLY A 334 -2.54 -17.82 -0.58
N TRP A 335 -1.75 -17.73 -1.66
CA TRP A 335 -2.12 -18.30 -2.96
C TRP A 335 -1.32 -19.52 -3.42
N LEU A 336 -0.17 -19.82 -2.78
CA LEU A 336 0.61 -21.02 -3.07
C LEU A 336 0.41 -22.08 -1.98
N PHE A 337 0.02 -23.29 -2.37
CA PHE A 337 -0.34 -24.39 -1.47
C PHE A 337 0.28 -25.74 -1.89
N ASP A 338 0.41 -26.63 -0.91
CA ASP A 338 0.78 -28.06 -1.00
C ASP A 338 0.05 -28.81 -2.15
N GLU A 339 0.61 -29.93 -2.61
CA GLU A 339 0.13 -30.84 -3.68
C GLU A 339 -1.35 -31.29 -3.53
N THR A 340 -1.99 -30.99 -2.40
CA THR A 340 -3.36 -31.38 -2.04
C THR A 340 -4.43 -30.30 -2.25
N TYR A 341 -4.08 -29.07 -2.67
CA TYR A 341 -5.04 -27.97 -2.79
C TYR A 341 -5.19 -27.44 -4.23
N ARG A 342 -6.42 -27.04 -4.60
CA ARG A 342 -6.77 -26.63 -5.97
C ARG A 342 -6.84 -25.11 -6.09
N TRP A 343 -6.45 -24.58 -7.25
CA TRP A 343 -6.55 -23.17 -7.62
C TRP A 343 -7.96 -22.55 -7.42
N GLU A 344 -8.99 -23.39 -7.38
CA GLU A 344 -10.43 -23.08 -7.22
C GLU A 344 -10.80 -22.48 -5.85
N ASP A 345 -9.90 -22.53 -4.87
CA ASP A 345 -10.12 -22.01 -3.51
C ASP A 345 -9.51 -20.61 -3.29
N LEU A 346 -8.82 -20.06 -4.29
CA LEU A 346 -8.21 -18.71 -4.29
C LEU A 346 -9.17 -17.60 -4.72
N THR A 347 -10.45 -17.92 -4.76
CA THR A 347 -11.50 -17.02 -5.22
C THR A 347 -11.60 -15.78 -4.35
N THR A 348 -12.00 -14.66 -4.95
CA THR A 348 -12.33 -13.40 -4.26
C THR A 348 -13.63 -13.57 -3.46
N ARG A 349 -13.55 -14.34 -2.37
CA ARG A 349 -14.62 -14.52 -1.39
C ARG A 349 -14.47 -13.49 -0.27
N LEU A 350 -15.59 -13.07 0.30
CA LEU A 350 -15.66 -12.12 1.42
C LEU A 350 -14.93 -12.59 2.70
N ASN A 351 -14.53 -13.86 2.76
CA ASN A 351 -13.81 -14.45 3.89
C ASN A 351 -12.27 -14.46 3.73
N ASN A 352 -11.74 -13.77 2.71
CA ASN A 352 -10.31 -13.62 2.48
C ASN A 352 -9.88 -12.16 2.65
N THR A 353 -8.90 -11.90 3.52
CA THR A 353 -8.24 -10.60 3.57
C THR A 353 -7.13 -10.52 2.52
N TYR A 354 -7.15 -9.48 1.69
CA TYR A 354 -6.05 -9.20 0.78
C TYR A 354 -4.81 -8.80 1.57
N VAL A 355 -3.71 -9.51 1.33
CA VAL A 355 -2.41 -9.24 1.93
C VAL A 355 -1.40 -9.15 0.81
N LEU A 356 -0.60 -8.08 0.81
CA LEU A 356 0.54 -7.95 -0.08
C LEU A 356 1.81 -8.24 0.72
N CYS A 357 2.67 -9.10 0.17
CA CYS A 357 3.90 -9.50 0.81
C CYS A 357 5.12 -9.10 -0.02
N GLN A 358 6.10 -8.48 0.63
CA GLN A 358 7.24 -7.85 -0.02
C GLN A 358 8.51 -8.02 0.80
N LEU A 359 9.66 -8.05 0.14
CA LEU A 359 10.94 -7.89 0.76
C LEU A 359 11.27 -6.38 0.88
N MET A 360 11.44 -5.89 2.10
CA MET A 360 11.95 -4.55 2.37
C MET A 360 13.45 -4.62 2.69
N ARG A 361 14.27 -3.77 2.08
CA ARG A 361 15.65 -3.54 2.50
C ARG A 361 15.80 -2.16 3.11
N GLY A 362 16.32 -2.13 4.33
CA GLY A 362 16.59 -0.89 5.04
C GLY A 362 17.66 -0.02 4.38
N VAL A 363 17.82 1.19 4.91
CA VAL A 363 18.91 2.08 4.50
C VAL A 363 20.24 1.47 4.94
N PRO A 364 21.27 1.41 4.07
CA PRO A 364 22.57 0.82 4.40
C PRO A 364 23.26 1.59 5.52
N ARG A 365 23.96 0.88 6.40
CA ARG A 365 24.80 1.43 7.47
C ARG A 365 26.25 1.05 7.25
N ARG A 366 27.14 2.02 7.39
CA ARG A 366 28.58 1.81 7.24
C ARG A 366 29.11 0.97 8.40
N ILE A 367 29.94 -0.04 8.11
CA ILE A 367 30.48 -0.99 9.10
C ILE A 367 32.01 -1.04 9.17
N ASP A 368 32.71 -0.31 8.29
CA ASP A 368 34.18 -0.24 8.25
C ASP A 368 34.77 0.97 8.98
N GLY A 369 33.94 1.75 9.68
CA GLY A 369 34.38 2.87 10.53
C GLY A 369 34.65 4.20 9.82
N GLY A 370 34.39 4.31 8.51
CA GLY A 370 34.45 5.62 7.83
C GLY A 370 33.17 6.47 8.00
N PRO A 371 33.09 7.64 7.35
CA PRO A 371 31.92 8.53 7.42
C PRO A 371 30.61 7.87 6.99
N ALA A 372 29.58 7.97 7.82
CA ALA A 372 28.32 7.22 7.70
C ALA A 372 27.47 7.54 6.45
N ASN A 373 27.77 8.63 5.75
CA ASN A 373 27.03 9.14 4.59
C ASN A 373 27.91 9.30 3.34
N ILE A 374 29.12 8.71 3.32
CA ILE A 374 30.03 8.78 2.18
C ILE A 374 30.25 7.37 1.63
N PHE A 375 29.82 7.14 0.39
CA PHE A 375 29.95 5.88 -0.33
C PHE A 375 31.27 5.83 -1.11
N ASP A 376 32.37 5.58 -0.40
CA ASP A 376 33.71 5.45 -1.00
C ASP A 376 33.87 4.10 -1.72
N ASP A 377 34.72 4.04 -2.75
CA ASP A 377 35.10 2.77 -3.38
C ASP A 377 35.70 1.80 -2.35
N GLY A 378 35.21 0.56 -2.33
CA GLY A 378 35.65 -0.46 -1.38
C GLY A 378 35.11 -0.30 0.05
N SER A 379 34.25 0.69 0.31
CA SER A 379 33.58 0.84 1.60
C SER A 379 32.64 -0.34 1.90
N LYS A 380 32.54 -0.71 3.18
CA LYS A 380 31.71 -1.83 3.64
C LYS A 380 30.44 -1.33 4.29
N TRP A 381 29.33 -1.89 3.84
CA TRP A 381 27.98 -1.54 4.29
C TRP A 381 27.22 -2.79 4.71
N SER A 382 26.33 -2.61 5.68
CA SER A 382 25.35 -3.60 6.10
C SER A 382 23.96 -3.02 5.92
N THR A 383 23.07 -3.79 5.29
CA THR A 383 21.65 -3.46 5.21
C THR A 383 20.85 -4.49 5.97
N LEU A 384 19.76 -4.05 6.59
CA LEU A 384 18.76 -4.95 7.12
C LEU A 384 17.81 -5.35 5.98
N ALA A 385 17.31 -6.58 6.01
CA ALA A 385 16.32 -7.08 5.06
C ALA A 385 15.13 -7.64 5.84
N TYR A 386 13.91 -7.41 5.37
CA TYR A 386 12.70 -7.74 6.11
C TYR A 386 11.68 -8.36 5.16
N SER A 387 11.02 -9.41 5.63
CA SER A 387 9.78 -9.87 5.03
C SER A 387 8.64 -9.04 5.62
N CYS A 388 7.88 -8.37 4.77
CA CYS A 388 6.73 -7.57 5.15
C CYS A 388 5.46 -8.22 4.62
N ALA A 389 4.41 -8.19 5.43
CA ALA A 389 3.04 -8.46 5.01
C ALA A 389 2.23 -7.21 5.38
N SER A 390 1.41 -6.74 4.46
CA SER A 390 0.64 -5.52 4.63
C SER A 390 -0.78 -5.73 4.13
N ALA A 391 -1.73 -5.21 4.89
CA ALA A 391 -3.12 -5.05 4.47
C ALA A 391 -3.55 -3.61 4.72
N ALA A 392 -4.61 -3.17 4.05
CA ALA A 392 -5.21 -1.86 4.29
C ALA A 392 -6.58 -2.05 4.94
N LYS A 393 -6.86 -1.28 5.98
CA LYS A 393 -8.18 -1.18 6.59
C LYS A 393 -8.83 0.11 6.15
N ALA A 394 -10.05 -0.01 5.61
CA ALA A 394 -10.94 1.12 5.38
C ALA A 394 -11.78 1.39 6.64
N THR A 395 -11.83 2.64 7.09
CA THR A 395 -12.64 3.06 8.25
C THR A 395 -13.15 4.48 8.04
N ILE A 396 -14.27 4.84 8.68
CA ILE A 396 -14.77 6.22 8.68
C ILE A 396 -14.33 6.89 9.97
N LYS A 397 -13.73 8.08 9.84
CA LYS A 397 -13.29 8.89 10.97
C LYS A 397 -13.91 10.27 10.92
N THR A 398 -14.19 10.81 12.10
CA THR A 398 -14.58 12.21 12.26
C THR A 398 -13.30 13.04 12.33
N VAL A 399 -13.18 14.06 11.46
CA VAL A 399 -12.06 14.98 11.42
C VAL A 399 -12.52 16.38 11.74
N THR A 400 -11.92 16.99 12.77
CA THR A 400 -12.17 18.38 13.14
C THR A 400 -11.12 19.28 12.52
N PHE A 401 -11.59 20.28 11.80
CA PHE A 401 -10.79 21.30 11.15
C PHE A 401 -10.96 22.64 11.85
N PHE A 402 -9.91 23.46 11.78
CA PHE A 402 -9.95 24.87 12.10
C PHE A 402 -9.32 25.66 10.96
N HIS A 403 -9.94 26.77 10.59
CA HIS A 403 -9.37 27.73 9.65
C HIS A 403 -9.26 29.08 10.33
N ASN A 404 -8.07 29.71 10.27
CA ASN A 404 -7.78 30.93 11.04
C ASN A 404 -8.43 32.22 10.47
N GLY A 405 -9.05 32.15 9.29
CA GLY A 405 -9.77 33.27 8.66
C GLY A 405 -8.88 34.38 8.10
N THR A 406 -7.57 34.14 7.96
CA THR A 406 -6.62 35.15 7.45
C THR A 406 -6.64 35.29 5.92
N ASN A 407 -7.06 34.24 5.21
CA ASN A 407 -7.18 34.17 3.74
C ASN A 407 -8.20 33.06 3.36
N ASP A 408 -8.53 32.92 2.08
CA ASP A 408 -9.40 31.83 1.59
C ASP A 408 -8.55 30.69 0.97
N ASN A 409 -7.43 30.31 1.60
CA ASN A 409 -6.52 29.26 1.09
C ASN A 409 -6.30 28.13 2.11
N LEU A 410 -5.60 27.05 1.72
CA LEU A 410 -5.33 25.92 2.63
C LEU A 410 -4.20 26.19 3.64
N GLU A 411 -3.42 27.26 3.51
CA GLU A 411 -2.30 27.55 4.44
C GLU A 411 -2.81 27.89 5.84
N GLY A 412 -4.03 28.43 5.96
CA GLY A 412 -4.69 28.70 7.24
C GLY A 412 -5.43 27.51 7.83
N LEU A 413 -5.45 26.35 7.15
CA LEU A 413 -6.18 25.16 7.58
C LEU A 413 -5.35 24.29 8.53
N ILE A 414 -5.92 24.03 9.69
CA ILE A 414 -5.37 23.18 10.74
C ILE A 414 -6.29 21.98 10.93
N VAL A 415 -5.72 20.76 10.89
CA VAL A 415 -6.44 19.56 11.34
C VAL A 415 -6.24 19.46 12.85
N GLN A 416 -7.30 19.68 13.61
CA GLN A 416 -7.23 19.69 15.08
C GLN A 416 -7.26 18.28 15.64
N LYS A 417 -8.13 17.42 15.11
CA LYS A 417 -8.38 16.06 15.61
C LYS A 417 -8.81 15.13 14.49
N VAL A 418 -8.42 13.86 14.61
CA VAL A 418 -8.91 12.72 13.84
C VAL A 418 -9.32 11.66 14.84
N GLU A 419 -10.58 11.23 14.83
CA GLU A 419 -11.12 10.29 15.80
C GLU A 419 -12.06 9.26 15.15
N GLU A 420 -12.17 8.08 15.76
CA GLU A 420 -13.08 7.04 15.27
C GLU A 420 -14.53 7.56 15.29
N LYS A 421 -15.25 7.36 14.18
CA LYS A 421 -16.64 7.78 14.07
C LYS A 421 -17.49 7.09 15.13
N GLN A 422 -18.17 7.91 15.95
CA GLN A 422 -19.16 7.41 16.89
C GLN A 422 -20.50 7.31 16.18
N TYR A 423 -20.99 6.09 16.03
CA TYR A 423 -22.33 5.79 15.51
C TYR A 423 -23.33 5.74 16.66
N ARG A 424 -24.59 6.05 16.37
CA ARG A 424 -25.64 5.98 17.39
C ARG A 424 -25.89 4.55 17.86
N ASP A 425 -25.90 3.62 16.90
CA ASP A 425 -26.14 2.19 17.06
C ASP A 425 -25.67 1.46 15.78
N ASP A 426 -25.70 0.12 15.77
CA ASP A 426 -25.24 -0.68 14.63
C ASP A 426 -26.03 -0.41 13.33
N SER A 427 -27.27 0.10 13.42
CA SER A 427 -28.08 0.42 12.24
C SER A 427 -27.70 1.76 11.59
N ASP A 428 -26.96 2.59 12.31
CA ASP A 428 -26.37 3.85 11.82
C ASP A 428 -25.01 3.62 11.12
N MET A 429 -24.44 2.40 11.25
CA MET A 429 -23.23 2.02 10.53
C MET A 429 -23.53 1.82 9.03
N PRO A 430 -22.68 2.32 8.13
CA PRO A 430 -22.88 2.14 6.71
C PRO A 430 -22.60 0.70 6.29
N LEU A 431 -23.36 0.22 5.32
CA LEU A 431 -23.21 -1.11 4.76
C LEU A 431 -22.10 -1.11 3.71
N TRP A 432 -21.14 -2.01 3.87
CA TRP A 432 -20.03 -2.23 2.95
C TRP A 432 -20.34 -3.41 2.03
N GLY A 433 -20.33 -3.16 0.72
CA GLY A 433 -20.40 -4.19 -0.30
C GLY A 433 -19.01 -4.47 -0.87
N THR A 434 -18.75 -5.72 -1.26
CA THR A 434 -17.57 -6.09 -2.04
C THR A 434 -17.99 -7.08 -3.12
N GLU A 435 -17.46 -6.92 -4.32
CA GLU A 435 -17.75 -7.79 -5.46
C GLU A 435 -17.22 -9.20 -5.20
N GLU A 436 -18.12 -10.19 -5.29
CA GLU A 436 -17.78 -11.60 -5.18
C GLU A 436 -17.66 -12.22 -6.57
N SER A 437 -16.65 -13.06 -6.75
CA SER A 437 -16.36 -13.71 -8.02
C SER A 437 -15.70 -15.06 -7.81
N SER A 438 -15.89 -15.96 -8.77
CA SER A 438 -15.18 -17.24 -8.84
C SER A 438 -13.77 -17.12 -9.43
N PHE A 439 -13.31 -15.91 -9.75
CA PHE A 439 -11.94 -15.63 -10.17
C PHE A 439 -11.03 -15.38 -8.97
N THR A 440 -9.73 -15.59 -9.15
CA THR A 440 -8.75 -15.32 -8.10
C THR A 440 -8.45 -13.83 -8.00
N ILE A 441 -7.88 -13.39 -6.87
CA ILE A 441 -7.49 -11.97 -6.69
C ILE A 441 -6.48 -11.50 -7.76
N GLU A 442 -5.59 -12.39 -8.22
CA GLU A 442 -4.65 -12.05 -9.31
C GLU A 442 -5.35 -11.84 -10.66
N GLN A 443 -6.50 -12.48 -10.85
CA GLN A 443 -7.28 -12.40 -12.08
C GLN A 443 -8.31 -11.26 -12.03
N PHE A 444 -8.76 -10.90 -10.84
CA PHE A 444 -9.94 -10.07 -10.60
C PHE A 444 -9.72 -9.12 -9.41
N GLU A 445 -9.79 -7.82 -9.68
CA GLU A 445 -9.75 -6.77 -8.67
C GLU A 445 -11.18 -6.39 -8.25
N PRO A 446 -11.69 -6.82 -7.08
CA PRO A 446 -13.06 -6.55 -6.66
C PRO A 446 -13.30 -5.06 -6.42
N ILE A 447 -14.48 -4.56 -6.83
CA ILE A 447 -14.96 -3.25 -6.38
C ILE A 447 -15.50 -3.41 -4.96
N CYS A 448 -15.14 -2.50 -4.07
CA CYS A 448 -15.68 -2.43 -2.71
C CYS A 448 -16.11 -1.00 -2.38
N GLY A 449 -17.27 -0.84 -1.76
CA GLY A 449 -17.83 0.49 -1.53
C GLY A 449 -19.07 0.46 -0.66
N PHE A 450 -19.62 1.65 -0.40
CA PHE A 450 -20.85 1.78 0.38
C PHE A 450 -22.07 1.46 -0.46
N VAL A 451 -22.91 0.56 0.03
CA VAL A 451 -24.11 0.09 -0.67
C VAL A 451 -25.37 0.40 0.13
N ASP A 452 -26.46 0.68 -0.58
CA ASP A 452 -27.79 0.77 0.01
C ASP A 452 -28.29 -0.66 0.32
N PRO A 453 -28.91 -0.91 1.49
CA PRO A 453 -29.45 -2.22 1.85
C PRO A 453 -30.50 -2.79 0.87
N ALA A 454 -31.02 -1.99 -0.06
CA ALA A 454 -31.95 -2.43 -1.09
C ALA A 454 -31.30 -3.25 -2.24
N PHE A 455 -29.96 -3.34 -2.30
CA PHE A 455 -29.24 -4.07 -3.35
C PHE A 455 -28.85 -5.50 -2.96
#